data_AF-A0A662PWG3-F1
#
_entry.id   AF-A0A662PWG3-F1
#
_cell.length_a   1.000
_cell.length_b   1.000
_cell.length_c   1.000
_cell.angle_alpha   90.00
_cell.angle_beta   90.00
_cell.angle_gamma   90.00
#
_symmetry.space_group_name_H-M   'P 1'
#
loop_
_entity.id
_entity.type
_entity.pdbx_description
1 polymer ?
#
loop_
_entity_poly.entity_id
_entity_poly.type
_entity_poly.pdbx_seq_one_letter_code
_entity_poly.pdbx_strand_id
1 'polypeptide(L)'
;MRYEREIMKYLVEKPRDYAGALRTLPLRLRRLMVESVAALAFNKALSRILAEGRLMEPELGDYVIPLTLGGRPEQDRYIRVRSENLETVKRLVKMRRLVIALPVPGYLSNIPRSWKGEVLREALEELGIELNMFRVRSLPETSTRGTVRPIIVPRWSIEILSHTEDELLLKLSLPPGSYATIVLREIMKSPDPLAYIGRVSDNLEELG
;
A
#
# COMPACT_ATOMS: atom_id res chain seq x y z
N MET A 1 -26.54 -6.79 5.42
CA MET A 1 -26.50 -5.36 5.80
C MET A 1 -26.82 -5.18 7.27
N ARG A 2 -25.90 -5.59 8.16
CA ARG A 2 -26.09 -5.48 9.62
C ARG A 2 -25.64 -4.10 10.12
N TYR A 3 -24.47 -3.67 9.68
CA TYR A 3 -23.83 -2.43 10.09
C TYR A 3 -24.59 -1.19 9.61
N GLU A 4 -25.11 -1.20 8.39
CA GLU A 4 -25.90 -0.09 7.83
C GLU A 4 -27.19 0.11 8.63
N ARG A 5 -27.84 -0.99 9.04
CA ARG A 5 -29.03 -0.94 9.90
C ARG A 5 -28.70 -0.41 11.30
N GLU A 6 -27.54 -0.74 11.86
CA GLU A 6 -27.08 -0.22 13.16
C GLU A 6 -26.84 1.30 13.11
N ILE A 7 -26.19 1.80 12.04
CA ILE A 7 -26.02 3.25 11.79
C ILE A 7 -27.39 3.94 11.67
N MET A 8 -28.30 3.37 10.86
CA MET A 8 -29.63 3.96 10.63
C MET A 8 -30.44 4.03 11.92
N LYS A 9 -30.47 2.96 12.72
CA LYS A 9 -31.17 2.95 14.02
C LYS A 9 -30.65 4.05 14.94
N TYR A 10 -29.32 4.22 15.01
CA TYR A 10 -28.72 5.28 15.82
C TYR A 10 -29.14 6.67 15.35
N LEU A 11 -29.14 6.93 14.03
CA LEU A 11 -29.50 8.24 13.48
C LEU A 11 -30.99 8.58 13.57
N VAL A 12 -31.87 7.58 13.65
CA VAL A 12 -33.29 7.78 13.95
C VAL A 12 -33.47 8.33 15.36
N GLU A 13 -32.75 7.79 16.33
CA GLU A 13 -32.81 8.24 17.74
C GLU A 13 -32.05 9.54 17.99
N LYS A 14 -30.92 9.73 17.31
CA LYS A 14 -30.04 10.92 17.45
C LYS A 14 -29.74 11.54 16.08
N PRO A 15 -30.68 12.33 15.54
CA PRO A 15 -30.48 13.00 14.26
C PRO A 15 -29.22 13.87 14.27
N ARG A 16 -28.49 13.86 13.15
CA ARG A 16 -27.26 14.65 12.91
C ARG A 16 -26.02 14.27 13.75
N ASP A 17 -26.10 13.28 14.65
CA ASP A 17 -24.92 12.74 15.33
C ASP A 17 -24.22 11.66 14.48
N TYR A 18 -23.63 12.08 13.36
CA TYR A 18 -22.94 11.18 12.43
C TYR A 18 -21.70 10.51 13.03
N ALA A 19 -20.99 11.20 13.92
CA ALA A 19 -19.83 10.64 14.60
C ALA A 19 -20.25 9.52 15.57
N GLY A 20 -21.31 9.73 16.36
CA GLY A 20 -21.90 8.68 17.18
C GLY A 20 -22.41 7.50 16.36
N ALA A 21 -23.06 7.78 15.22
CA ALA A 21 -23.54 6.74 14.33
C ALA A 21 -22.40 5.85 13.79
N LEU A 22 -21.27 6.45 13.39
CA LEU A 22 -20.09 5.69 12.98
C LEU A 22 -19.51 4.86 14.13
N ARG A 23 -19.56 5.33 15.37
CA ARG A 23 -19.06 4.58 16.55
C ARG A 23 -19.78 3.26 16.81
N THR A 24 -20.99 3.08 16.26
CA THR A 24 -21.69 1.78 16.29
C THR A 24 -20.90 0.68 15.57
N LEU A 25 -20.07 1.05 14.61
CA LEU A 25 -19.23 0.12 13.87
C LEU A 25 -18.02 -0.36 14.70
N PRO A 26 -17.55 -1.61 14.48
CA PRO A 26 -16.30 -2.08 15.06
C PRO A 26 -15.13 -1.13 14.75
N LEU A 27 -14.25 -0.92 15.74
CA LEU A 27 -13.13 0.01 15.61
C LEU A 27 -12.24 -0.27 14.38
N ARG A 28 -12.01 -1.55 14.06
CA ARG A 28 -11.22 -1.95 12.89
C ARG A 28 -11.82 -1.44 11.58
N LEU A 29 -13.15 -1.53 11.42
CA LEU A 29 -13.83 -1.06 10.21
C LEU A 29 -13.76 0.46 10.07
N ARG A 30 -13.89 1.18 11.19
CA ARG A 30 -13.75 2.65 11.18
C ARG A 30 -12.34 3.11 10.85
N ARG A 31 -11.31 2.43 11.36
CA ARG A 31 -9.90 2.69 11.00
C ARG A 31 -9.67 2.42 9.52
N LEU A 32 -10.20 1.32 9.01
CA LEU A 32 -10.09 0.94 7.60
C LEU A 32 -10.65 2.04 6.68
N MET A 33 -11.73 2.72 7.05
CA MET A 33 -12.27 3.84 6.27
C MET A 33 -11.31 5.02 6.14
N VAL A 34 -10.52 5.33 7.17
CA VAL A 34 -9.52 6.40 7.13
C VAL A 34 -8.26 5.93 6.39
N GLU A 35 -7.82 4.70 6.68
CA GLU A 35 -6.65 4.09 6.06
C GLU A 35 -6.85 3.85 4.55
N SER A 36 -8.07 3.60 4.08
CA SER A 36 -8.37 3.42 2.65
C SER A 36 -8.20 4.73 1.87
N VAL A 37 -8.52 5.89 2.45
CA VAL A 37 -8.28 7.20 1.86
C VAL A 37 -6.77 7.46 1.72
N ALA A 38 -5.98 7.08 2.75
CA ALA A 38 -4.52 7.16 2.67
C ALA A 38 -3.96 6.22 1.57
N ALA A 39 -4.48 4.99 1.49
CA ALA A 39 -4.09 4.03 0.48
C ALA A 39 -4.45 4.50 -0.95
N LEU A 40 -5.58 5.18 -1.13
CA LEU A 40 -5.98 5.78 -2.39
C LEU A 40 -4.94 6.80 -2.89
N ALA A 41 -4.54 7.74 -2.03
CA ALA A 41 -3.53 8.75 -2.37
C ALA A 41 -2.18 8.10 -2.71
N PHE A 42 -1.73 7.14 -1.91
CA PHE A 42 -0.51 6.38 -2.17
C PHE A 42 -0.57 5.63 -3.52
N ASN A 43 -1.65 4.90 -3.79
CA ASN A 43 -1.81 4.12 -5.01
C ASN A 43 -1.87 5.02 -6.26
N LYS A 44 -2.53 6.18 -6.17
CA LYS A 44 -2.59 7.16 -7.26
C LYS A 44 -1.20 7.70 -7.60
N ALA A 45 -0.40 8.04 -6.59
CA ALA A 45 0.98 8.45 -6.78
C ALA A 45 1.84 7.33 -7.38
N LEU A 46 1.70 6.10 -6.87
CA LEU A 46 2.43 4.94 -7.36
C LEU A 46 2.15 4.66 -8.84
N SER A 47 0.89 4.76 -9.27
CA SER A 47 0.52 4.58 -10.68
C SER A 47 1.22 5.57 -11.62
N ARG A 48 1.39 6.83 -11.19
CA ARG A 48 2.12 7.85 -11.96
C ARG A 48 3.61 7.55 -12.03
N ILE A 49 4.21 7.21 -10.89
CA ILE A 49 5.64 6.86 -10.84
C ILE A 49 5.93 5.65 -11.74
N LEU A 50 5.02 4.67 -11.75
CA LEU A 50 5.12 3.51 -12.64
C LEU A 50 5.03 3.92 -14.12
N ALA A 51 4.09 4.80 -14.48
CA ALA A 51 3.91 5.27 -15.86
C ALA A 51 5.16 5.98 -16.42
N GLU A 52 5.91 6.65 -15.57
CA GLU A 52 7.16 7.34 -15.91
C GLU A 52 8.39 6.42 -15.95
N GLY A 53 8.26 5.16 -15.54
CA GLY A 53 9.33 4.15 -15.63
C GLY A 53 10.46 4.28 -14.59
N ARG A 54 10.33 5.15 -13.58
CA ARG A 54 11.42 5.51 -12.64
C ARG A 54 11.28 4.88 -11.24
N LEU A 55 10.72 3.67 -11.16
CA LEU A 55 10.46 2.98 -9.89
C LEU A 55 11.71 2.55 -9.11
N MET A 56 12.79 2.22 -9.83
CA MET A 56 13.98 1.58 -9.25
C MET A 56 15.15 2.56 -9.05
N GLU A 57 15.02 3.79 -9.51
CA GLU A 57 16.08 4.79 -9.52
C GLU A 57 16.00 5.70 -8.30
N PRO A 58 16.95 5.62 -7.35
CA PRO A 58 16.94 6.50 -6.18
C PRO A 58 17.36 7.91 -6.57
N GLU A 59 16.61 8.90 -6.09
CA GLU A 59 16.85 10.32 -6.33
C GLU A 59 17.13 11.06 -5.02
N LEU A 60 17.75 12.23 -5.12
CA LEU A 60 17.95 13.09 -3.96
C LEU A 60 16.61 13.39 -3.28
N GLY A 61 16.57 13.20 -1.97
CA GLY A 61 15.39 13.41 -1.15
C GLY A 61 14.45 12.20 -1.02
N ASP A 62 14.61 11.15 -1.83
CA ASP A 62 13.80 9.93 -1.72
C ASP A 62 13.96 9.29 -0.34
N TYR A 63 12.98 8.48 0.04
CA TYR A 63 13.13 7.57 1.17
C TYR A 63 13.47 6.17 0.68
N VAL A 64 14.40 5.53 1.37
CA VAL A 64 14.77 4.14 1.16
C VAL A 64 14.71 3.38 2.47
N ILE A 65 14.23 2.15 2.43
CA ILE A 65 14.07 1.28 3.60
C ILE A 65 15.07 0.12 3.50
N PRO A 66 15.83 -0.18 4.57
CA PRO A 66 16.61 -1.40 4.65
C PRO A 66 15.77 -2.67 4.53
N LEU A 67 16.32 -3.65 3.82
CA LEU A 67 15.76 -4.99 3.73
C LEU A 67 16.55 -5.92 4.63
N THR A 68 15.85 -6.74 5.43
CA THR A 68 16.47 -7.84 6.17
C THR A 68 17.03 -8.89 5.21
N LEU A 69 17.82 -9.84 5.72
CA LEU A 69 18.32 -10.99 4.93
C LEU A 69 17.19 -11.76 4.22
N GLY A 70 16.01 -11.85 4.84
CA GLY A 70 14.80 -12.45 4.27
C GLY A 70 14.03 -11.56 3.29
N GLY A 71 14.51 -10.35 2.99
CA GLY A 71 13.86 -9.40 2.08
C GLY A 71 12.69 -8.63 2.69
N ARG A 72 12.53 -8.64 4.01
CA ARG A 72 11.47 -7.88 4.69
C ARG A 72 11.90 -6.41 4.87
N PRO A 73 11.05 -5.43 4.55
CA PRO A 73 11.33 -4.02 4.84
C PRO A 73 11.31 -3.69 6.34
N GLU A 74 12.35 -3.01 6.81
CA GLU A 74 12.44 -2.44 8.17
C GLU A 74 11.82 -1.02 8.20
N GLN A 75 10.49 -0.93 8.14
CA GLN A 75 9.75 0.32 7.89
C GLN A 75 10.10 1.48 8.85
N ASP A 76 10.43 1.19 10.10
CA ASP A 76 10.78 2.20 11.12
C ASP A 76 12.18 2.83 10.91
N ARG A 77 12.97 2.32 9.96
CA ARG A 77 14.36 2.71 9.73
C ARG A 77 14.58 3.33 8.36
N TYR A 78 13.58 4.03 7.82
CA TYR A 78 13.74 4.69 6.52
C TYR A 78 14.87 5.74 6.57
N ILE A 79 15.63 5.79 5.48
CA ILE A 79 16.78 6.67 5.28
C ILE A 79 16.43 7.65 4.19
N ARG A 80 16.69 8.94 4.41
CA ARG A 80 16.58 9.94 3.36
C ARG A 80 17.84 9.93 2.48
N VAL A 81 17.64 9.89 1.17
CA VAL A 81 18.71 10.01 0.18
C VAL A 81 19.21 11.45 0.16
N ARG A 82 20.52 11.62 0.29
CA ARG A 82 21.25 12.89 0.28
C ARG A 82 22.45 12.77 -0.66
N SER A 83 23.07 13.90 -1.00
CA SER A 83 24.28 13.95 -1.82
C SER A 83 25.37 13.02 -1.31
N GLU A 84 25.56 12.94 0.00
CA GLU A 84 26.65 12.21 0.65
C GLU A 84 26.46 10.69 0.58
N ASN A 85 25.21 10.22 0.49
CA ASN A 85 24.89 8.79 0.52
C ASN A 85 24.33 8.25 -0.80
N LEU A 86 24.08 9.10 -1.81
CA LEU A 86 23.40 8.75 -3.05
C LEU A 86 24.04 7.54 -3.75
N GLU A 87 25.36 7.55 -3.92
CA GLU A 87 26.06 6.48 -4.64
C GLU A 87 26.01 5.15 -3.88
N THR A 88 26.11 5.22 -2.54
CA THR A 88 25.92 4.04 -1.69
C THR A 88 24.49 3.51 -1.78
N VAL A 89 23.48 4.40 -1.78
CA VAL A 89 22.08 4.02 -1.92
C VAL A 89 21.83 3.36 -3.27
N LYS A 90 22.29 3.96 -4.37
CA LYS A 90 22.17 3.39 -5.73
C LYS A 90 22.72 1.96 -5.79
N ARG A 91 23.93 1.75 -5.27
CA ARG A 91 24.54 0.42 -5.20
C ARG A 91 23.70 -0.56 -4.37
N LEU A 92 23.22 -0.14 -3.19
CA LEU A 92 22.45 -1.02 -2.31
C LEU A 92 21.04 -1.34 -2.83
N VAL A 93 20.41 -0.41 -3.56
CA VAL A 93 19.14 -0.68 -4.27
C VAL A 93 19.36 -1.68 -5.39
N LYS A 94 20.44 -1.53 -6.18
CA LYS A 94 20.83 -2.51 -7.22
C LYS A 94 21.09 -3.90 -6.63
N MET A 95 21.68 -3.97 -5.44
CA MET A 95 21.92 -5.21 -4.70
C MET A 95 20.68 -5.75 -3.94
N ARG A 96 19.50 -5.11 -4.07
CA ARG A 96 18.27 -5.46 -3.33
C ARG A 96 18.47 -5.51 -1.81
N ARG A 97 19.27 -4.58 -1.27
CA ARG A 97 19.47 -4.37 0.19
C ARG A 97 18.73 -3.15 0.72
N LEU A 98 18.37 -2.23 -0.17
CA LEU A 98 17.49 -1.10 0.09
C LEU A 98 16.33 -1.14 -0.91
N VAL A 99 15.18 -0.59 -0.53
CA VAL A 99 14.04 -0.40 -1.42
C VAL A 99 13.52 1.03 -1.31
N ILE A 100 13.17 1.65 -2.44
CA ILE A 100 12.56 2.97 -2.45
C ILE A 100 11.16 2.89 -1.83
N ALA A 101 10.78 3.91 -1.08
CA ALA A 101 9.54 3.95 -0.35
C ALA A 101 8.91 5.34 -0.38
N LEU A 102 7.59 5.35 -0.21
CA LEU A 102 6.80 6.56 -0.04
C LEU A 102 5.95 6.47 1.22
N PRO A 103 5.58 7.59 1.84
CA PRO A 103 4.64 7.57 2.94
C PRO A 103 3.25 7.16 2.43
N VAL A 104 2.60 6.24 3.15
CA VAL A 104 1.15 6.15 3.15
C VAL A 104 0.65 7.31 4.03
N PRO A 105 -0.04 8.31 3.47
CA PRO A 105 -0.30 9.57 4.16
C PRO A 105 -1.02 9.42 5.50
N GLY A 106 -0.64 10.26 6.46
CA GLY A 106 -1.30 10.44 7.74
C GLY A 106 -0.84 11.73 8.39
N TYR A 107 -1.35 12.04 9.58
CA TYR A 107 -1.22 13.38 10.16
C TYR A 107 0.20 13.74 10.64
N LEU A 108 1.14 12.79 10.67
CA LEU A 108 2.56 13.02 10.96
C LEU A 108 3.47 12.62 9.79
N SER A 109 2.91 12.31 8.62
CA SER A 109 3.71 11.95 7.45
C SER A 109 4.61 13.10 7.03
N ASN A 110 5.88 12.78 6.78
CA ASN A 110 6.83 13.70 6.15
C ASN A 110 7.01 13.30 4.69
N ILE A 111 6.45 14.06 3.75
CA ILE A 111 6.57 13.76 2.31
C ILE A 111 8.00 14.06 1.85
N PRO A 112 8.68 13.10 1.19
CA PRO A 112 10.05 13.31 0.73
C PRO A 112 10.14 14.52 -0.23
N ARG A 113 11.25 15.25 -0.15
CA ARG A 113 11.53 16.37 -1.08
C ARG A 113 12.30 15.85 -2.28
N SER A 114 11.64 14.97 -3.04
CA SER A 114 12.12 14.39 -4.29
C SER A 114 11.01 14.46 -5.32
N TRP A 115 11.31 14.14 -6.57
CA TRP A 115 10.30 14.05 -7.63
C TRP A 115 9.16 13.07 -7.25
N LYS A 116 9.49 11.88 -6.73
CA LYS A 116 8.47 10.90 -6.27
C LYS A 116 7.60 11.42 -5.12
N GLY A 117 8.19 12.23 -4.24
CA GLY A 117 7.46 12.92 -3.19
C GLY A 117 6.54 14.03 -3.72
N GLU A 118 6.94 14.71 -4.79
CA GLU A 118 6.10 15.69 -5.48
C GLU A 118 4.89 15.02 -6.13
N VAL A 119 5.10 13.88 -6.81
CA VAL A 119 3.99 13.09 -7.37
C VAL A 119 2.96 12.69 -6.30
N LEU A 120 3.40 12.40 -5.07
CA LEU A 120 2.50 12.14 -3.95
C LEU A 120 1.78 13.41 -3.47
N ARG A 121 2.44 14.56 -3.48
CA ARG A 121 1.84 15.86 -3.14
C ARG A 121 0.76 16.23 -4.16
N GLU A 122 1.04 16.13 -5.45
CA GLU A 122 0.07 16.32 -6.53
C GLU A 122 -1.14 15.39 -6.39
N ALA A 123 -0.90 14.11 -6.07
CA ALA A 123 -1.99 13.15 -5.86
C ALA A 123 -2.89 13.52 -4.67
N LEU A 124 -2.32 14.07 -3.60
CA LEU A 124 -3.08 14.59 -2.45
C LEU A 124 -3.87 15.85 -2.80
N GLU A 125 -3.25 16.79 -3.52
CA GLU A 125 -3.87 18.05 -3.95
C GLU A 125 -5.07 17.79 -4.87
N GLU A 126 -4.92 16.92 -5.86
CA GLU A 126 -6.02 16.55 -6.75
C GLU A 126 -7.19 15.85 -6.04
N LEU A 127 -6.91 15.12 -4.97
CA LEU A 127 -7.94 14.48 -4.16
C LEU A 127 -8.54 15.44 -3.12
N GLY A 128 -8.00 16.65 -2.98
CA GLY A 128 -8.40 17.63 -1.97
C GLY A 128 -8.09 17.17 -0.54
N ILE A 129 -7.03 16.37 -0.35
CA ILE A 129 -6.68 15.77 0.94
C ILE A 129 -5.48 16.48 1.55
N GLU A 130 -5.68 17.05 2.73
CA GLU A 130 -4.58 17.55 3.56
C GLU A 130 -4.14 16.50 4.58
N LEU A 131 -2.85 16.48 4.93
CA LEU A 131 -2.32 15.54 5.94
C LEU A 131 -3.03 15.69 7.30
N ASN A 132 -3.45 16.91 7.67
CA ASN A 132 -4.13 17.14 8.94
C ASN A 132 -5.51 16.46 9.02
N MET A 133 -6.13 16.13 7.88
CA MET A 133 -7.46 15.52 7.83
C MET A 133 -7.44 14.09 8.39
N PHE A 134 -6.27 13.43 8.33
CA PHE A 134 -6.06 12.13 8.97
C PHE A 134 -6.04 12.20 10.50
N ARG A 135 -6.04 13.41 11.10
CA ARG A 135 -6.31 13.64 12.51
C ARG A 135 -7.80 13.96 12.70
N VAL A 136 -8.61 12.91 12.75
CA VAL A 136 -10.07 13.00 12.82
C VAL A 136 -10.51 13.41 14.24
N ARG A 137 -10.71 14.71 14.46
CA ARG A 137 -11.08 15.26 15.79
C ARG A 137 -12.39 14.68 16.35
N SER A 138 -13.36 14.42 15.48
CA SER A 138 -14.67 13.87 15.85
C SER A 138 -14.62 12.37 16.19
N LEU A 139 -13.59 11.66 15.71
CA LEU A 139 -13.35 10.22 15.94
C LEU A 139 -11.84 9.99 16.17
N PRO A 140 -11.25 10.45 17.29
CA PRO A 140 -9.81 10.38 17.50
C PRO A 140 -9.23 8.95 17.37
N GLU A 141 -10.01 7.94 17.73
CA GLU A 141 -9.66 6.52 17.67
C GLU A 141 -9.42 5.96 16.25
N THR A 142 -9.85 6.70 15.21
CA THR A 142 -9.65 6.37 13.79
C THR A 142 -8.50 7.12 13.15
N SER A 143 -7.88 8.07 13.85
CA SER A 143 -6.79 8.88 13.32
C SER A 143 -5.56 8.04 13.00
N THR A 144 -4.90 8.31 11.87
CA THR A 144 -3.68 7.60 11.46
C THR A 144 -2.49 8.54 11.33
N ARG A 145 -1.36 8.16 11.94
CA ARG A 145 -0.09 8.91 11.85
C ARG A 145 0.53 8.82 10.46
N GLY A 146 0.11 7.84 9.66
CA GLY A 146 0.76 7.46 8.42
C GLY A 146 1.87 6.45 8.66
N THR A 147 2.31 5.80 7.60
CA THR A 147 3.41 4.81 7.62
C THR A 147 4.32 5.05 6.41
N VAL A 148 5.45 4.36 6.34
CA VAL A 148 6.32 4.39 5.16
C VAL A 148 6.29 3.01 4.51
N ARG A 149 5.97 2.97 3.21
CA ARG A 149 5.74 1.73 2.47
C ARG A 149 6.64 1.66 1.23
N PRO A 150 7.32 0.53 0.99
CA PRO A 150 8.01 0.31 -0.28
C PRO A 150 7.08 0.49 -1.49
N ILE A 151 7.59 1.06 -2.56
CA ILE A 151 6.82 1.26 -3.80
C ILE A 151 6.82 0.01 -4.70
N ILE A 152 7.60 -1.01 -4.34
CA ILE A 152 7.63 -2.33 -4.99
C ILE A 152 7.55 -3.43 -3.93
N VAL A 153 7.21 -4.65 -4.36
CA VAL A 153 7.43 -5.85 -3.56
C VAL A 153 8.90 -6.27 -3.72
N PRO A 154 9.76 -6.14 -2.68
CA PRO A 154 11.22 -6.22 -2.84
C PRO A 154 11.73 -7.63 -3.11
N ARG A 155 11.04 -8.65 -2.60
CA ARG A 155 11.43 -10.05 -2.75
C ARG A 155 10.20 -10.90 -2.93
N TRP A 156 10.15 -11.62 -4.04
CA TRP A 156 9.11 -12.58 -4.38
C TRP A 156 9.71 -13.61 -5.34
N SER A 157 9.07 -14.77 -5.44
CA SER A 157 9.38 -15.76 -6.46
C SER A 157 8.11 -16.30 -7.09
N ILE A 158 8.23 -16.69 -8.35
CA ILE A 158 7.20 -17.35 -9.13
C ILE A 158 7.83 -18.56 -9.81
N GLU A 159 7.12 -19.66 -9.79
CA GLU A 159 7.46 -20.88 -10.51
C GLU A 159 6.20 -21.33 -11.26
N ILE A 160 6.35 -21.62 -12.55
CA ILE A 160 5.28 -22.20 -13.37
C ILE A 160 5.38 -23.72 -13.19
N LEU A 161 4.38 -24.31 -12.56
CA LEU A 161 4.34 -25.75 -12.32
C LEU A 161 3.78 -26.50 -13.55
N SER A 162 2.75 -25.94 -14.18
CA SER A 162 2.21 -26.44 -15.44
C SER A 162 1.46 -25.33 -16.18
N HIS A 163 1.31 -25.49 -17.49
CA HIS A 163 0.49 -24.60 -18.32
C HIS A 163 -0.19 -25.40 -19.43
N THR A 164 -1.42 -25.03 -19.75
CA THR A 164 -2.15 -25.45 -20.95
C THR A 164 -2.46 -24.20 -21.78
N GLU A 165 -3.33 -24.31 -22.78
CA GLU A 165 -3.80 -23.15 -23.55
C GLU A 165 -4.67 -22.21 -22.68
N ASP A 166 -5.45 -22.78 -21.76
CA ASP A 166 -6.45 -22.04 -20.96
C ASP A 166 -6.13 -21.95 -19.47
N GLU A 167 -5.14 -22.72 -18.98
CA GLU A 167 -4.83 -22.81 -17.55
C GLU A 167 -3.34 -22.61 -17.26
N LEU A 168 -3.06 -21.98 -16.13
CA LEU A 168 -1.69 -21.75 -15.64
C LEU A 168 -1.62 -22.06 -14.15
N LEU A 169 -0.80 -23.04 -13.79
CA LEU A 169 -0.52 -23.40 -12.40
C LEU A 169 0.76 -22.72 -11.93
N LEU A 170 0.62 -21.85 -10.91
CA LEU A 170 1.71 -21.04 -10.37
C LEU A 170 1.97 -21.36 -8.90
N LYS A 171 3.25 -21.48 -8.54
CA LYS A 171 3.71 -21.43 -7.15
C LYS A 171 4.31 -20.05 -6.88
N LEU A 172 3.72 -19.34 -5.92
CA LEU A 172 4.11 -17.97 -5.57
C LEU A 172 4.65 -17.92 -4.14
N SER A 173 5.75 -17.20 -3.93
CA SER A 173 6.21 -16.82 -2.59
C SER A 173 6.28 -15.30 -2.50
N LEU A 174 5.56 -14.74 -1.52
CA LEU A 174 5.43 -13.30 -1.31
C LEU A 174 5.74 -12.93 0.16
N PRO A 175 6.24 -11.71 0.42
CA PRO A 175 6.47 -11.28 1.78
C PRO A 175 5.13 -10.95 2.46
N PRO A 176 5.06 -11.02 3.80
CA PRO A 176 3.84 -10.71 4.55
C PRO A 176 3.28 -9.32 4.18
N GLY A 177 1.95 -9.23 4.04
CA GLY A 177 1.26 -8.00 3.67
C GLY A 177 1.24 -7.69 2.16
N SER A 178 1.75 -8.60 1.32
CA SER A 178 1.55 -8.58 -0.13
C SER A 178 0.35 -9.42 -0.52
N TYR A 179 -0.28 -9.08 -1.64
CA TYR A 179 -1.46 -9.79 -2.15
C TYR A 179 -1.10 -10.53 -3.43
N ALA A 180 -1.38 -11.84 -3.49
CA ALA A 180 -1.17 -12.65 -4.70
C ALA A 180 -1.92 -12.07 -5.92
N THR A 181 -3.11 -11.52 -5.69
CA THR A 181 -3.91 -10.86 -6.72
C THR A 181 -3.18 -9.73 -7.44
N ILE A 182 -2.26 -9.01 -6.77
CA ILE A 182 -1.47 -7.94 -7.43
C ILE A 182 -0.46 -8.55 -8.41
N VAL A 183 0.16 -9.68 -8.08
CA VAL A 183 1.07 -10.37 -9.01
C VAL A 183 0.29 -10.96 -10.18
N LEU A 184 -0.83 -11.62 -9.90
CA LEU A 184 -1.69 -12.20 -10.93
C LEU A 184 -2.24 -11.12 -11.87
N ARG A 185 -2.62 -9.94 -11.35
CA ARG A 185 -2.99 -8.78 -12.16
C ARG A 185 -1.90 -8.42 -13.17
N GLU A 186 -0.64 -8.40 -12.74
CA GLU A 186 0.48 -8.06 -13.60
C GLU A 186 0.80 -9.12 -14.65
N ILE A 187 0.46 -10.39 -14.41
CA ILE A 187 0.63 -11.48 -15.39
C ILE A 187 -0.53 -11.50 -16.39
N MET A 188 -1.76 -11.45 -15.89
CA MET A 188 -2.97 -11.61 -16.71
C MET A 188 -3.34 -10.34 -17.48
N LYS A 189 -2.90 -9.16 -17.02
CA LYS A 189 -3.25 -7.84 -17.58
C LYS A 189 -4.76 -7.61 -17.73
N SER A 190 -5.58 -8.28 -16.91
CA SER A 190 -7.04 -8.13 -16.93
C SER A 190 -7.44 -6.68 -16.61
N PRO A 191 -8.42 -6.11 -17.34
CA PRO A 191 -8.94 -4.78 -17.03
C PRO A 191 -9.72 -4.74 -15.72
N ASP A 192 -10.27 -5.88 -15.27
CA ASP A 192 -11.05 -5.99 -14.04
C ASP A 192 -10.27 -6.74 -12.94
N PRO A 193 -9.96 -6.10 -11.79
CA PRO A 193 -9.35 -6.73 -10.64
C PRO A 193 -10.28 -7.69 -9.87
N LEU A 194 -11.50 -7.95 -10.32
CA LEU A 194 -12.39 -8.99 -9.78
C LEU A 194 -12.61 -10.16 -10.75
N ALA A 195 -12.01 -10.14 -11.94
CA ALA A 195 -12.11 -11.22 -12.92
C ALA A 195 -11.32 -12.49 -12.57
N TYR A 196 -10.93 -12.68 -11.29
CA TYR A 196 -10.15 -13.81 -10.85
C TYR A 196 -11.05 -15.00 -10.49
N ILE A 197 -11.01 -16.06 -11.29
CA ILE A 197 -11.51 -17.38 -10.88
C ILE A 197 -10.27 -18.20 -10.53
N GLY A 198 -9.92 -18.26 -9.24
CA GLY A 198 -8.77 -19.02 -8.75
C GLY A 198 -9.19 -20.02 -7.67
N ARG A 199 -8.64 -21.23 -7.72
CA ARG A 199 -8.72 -22.20 -6.62
C ARG A 199 -7.40 -22.16 -5.86
N VAL A 200 -7.46 -22.02 -4.54
CA VAL A 200 -6.30 -22.19 -3.67
C VAL A 200 -6.30 -23.66 -3.26
N SER A 201 -5.22 -24.39 -3.55
CA SER A 201 -5.03 -25.75 -3.02
C SER A 201 -4.30 -25.65 -1.69
N ASP A 202 -4.89 -26.22 -0.63
CA ASP A 202 -4.27 -26.29 0.69
C ASP A 202 -3.23 -27.43 0.79
N ASN A 203 -3.23 -28.36 -0.17
CA ASN A 203 -2.30 -29.50 -0.22
C ASN A 203 -1.23 -29.28 -1.30
N LEU A 204 -0.05 -28.82 -0.87
CA LEU A 204 1.14 -28.70 -1.73
C LEU A 204 1.66 -30.06 -2.23
N GLU A 205 1.30 -31.16 -1.55
CA GLU A 205 1.72 -32.54 -1.89
C GLU A 205 0.90 -33.17 -3.01
N GLU A 206 -0.28 -32.63 -3.34
CA GLU A 206 -1.14 -33.13 -4.43
C GLU A 206 -0.85 -32.47 -5.79
N LEU A 207 0.10 -31.53 -5.83
CA LEU A 207 0.47 -30.74 -7.02
C LEU A 207 1.76 -31.24 -7.69
N GLY A 208 2.20 -32.46 -7.37
CA GLY A 208 3.36 -33.14 -7.95
C GLY A 208 3.04 -34.56 -8.38
#